data_AF-A0A9Q5B067-F1
#
_entry.id   AF-A0A9Q5B067-F1
#
_cell.length_a   1.000
_cell.length_b   1.000
_cell.length_c   1.000
_cell.angle_alpha   90.00
_cell.angle_beta   90.00
_cell.angle_gamma   90.00
#
_symmetry.space_group_name_H-M   'P 1'
#
loop_
_entity.id
_entity.type
_entity.pdbx_description
1 polymer ?
#
loop_
_entity_poly.entity_id
_entity_poly.type
_entity_poly.pdbx_seq_one_letter_code
_entity_poly.pdbx_strand_id
1 'polypeptide(L)'
;MFNIRISSFIAVSACIAIGTSVSAKANGFSLKGTMWERASMASACKPDPLLLYSLALKESKTSAGKGMIAPHPFALRNEPSGALYPNTYMDAKAVLGKYIAEDILTDIGIMQINYRWNGNRVARPEFLLDPEVNIRVGAQILCESIAQYPVDMQLAIGGYHTRNPKRELDAREYASNVLSIWRSLQRLK
;
A
#
# COMPACT_ATOMS: atom_id res chain seq x y z
N MET A 1 25.55 -37.37 -67.05
CA MET A 1 25.14 -37.89 -65.73
C MET A 1 26.40 -38.28 -64.96
N PHE A 2 26.40 -37.99 -63.66
CA PHE A 2 27.42 -38.28 -62.62
C PHE A 2 28.47 -37.20 -62.28
N ASN A 3 28.28 -36.74 -61.04
CA ASN A 3 29.08 -35.85 -60.20
C ASN A 3 30.49 -36.36 -59.95
N ILE A 4 31.39 -35.44 -59.55
CA ILE A 4 32.16 -35.47 -58.29
C ILE A 4 32.90 -34.12 -58.18
N ARG A 5 32.63 -33.35 -57.13
CA ARG A 5 33.56 -32.31 -56.63
C ARG A 5 33.61 -32.34 -55.10
N ILE A 6 34.65 -33.04 -54.64
CA ILE A 6 35.65 -32.67 -53.63
C ILE A 6 35.20 -31.72 -52.52
N SER A 7 35.24 -32.28 -51.30
CA SER A 7 35.11 -31.69 -49.98
C SER A 7 35.96 -30.44 -49.77
N SER A 8 35.40 -29.41 -49.15
CA SER A 8 36.16 -28.32 -48.53
C SER A 8 35.69 -28.13 -47.09
N PHE A 9 36.61 -28.38 -46.16
CA PHE A 9 36.47 -28.07 -44.74
C PHE A 9 36.41 -26.55 -44.56
N ILE A 10 35.33 -26.03 -44.00
CA ILE A 10 35.29 -24.65 -43.49
C ILE A 10 35.37 -24.75 -41.97
N ALA A 11 36.51 -24.33 -41.42
CA ALA A 11 36.68 -24.10 -40.00
C ALA A 11 35.85 -22.89 -39.58
N VAL A 12 34.74 -23.11 -38.87
CA VAL A 12 33.98 -22.03 -38.25
C VAL A 12 34.71 -21.62 -36.98
N SER A 13 35.39 -20.47 -37.01
CA SER A 13 35.94 -19.84 -35.81
C SER A 13 34.80 -19.39 -34.91
N ALA A 14 34.68 -20.03 -33.74
CA ALA A 14 33.77 -19.61 -32.69
C ALA A 14 34.28 -18.32 -32.04
N CYS A 15 33.74 -17.17 -32.45
CA CYS A 15 33.88 -15.93 -31.69
C CYS A 15 33.02 -16.03 -30.43
N ILE A 16 33.64 -16.36 -29.30
CA ILE A 16 33.01 -16.23 -27.98
C ILE A 16 32.90 -14.74 -27.69
N ALA A 17 31.75 -14.14 -27.99
CA ALA A 17 31.41 -12.82 -27.50
C ALA A 17 31.16 -12.92 -26.00
N ILE A 18 32.15 -12.57 -25.19
CA ILE A 18 31.99 -12.39 -23.75
C ILE A 18 31.15 -11.12 -23.57
N GLY A 19 29.83 -11.29 -23.61
CA GLY A 19 28.89 -10.25 -23.21
C GLY A 19 29.06 -9.98 -21.73
N THR A 20 29.72 -8.87 -21.38
CA THR A 20 29.72 -8.36 -20.01
C THR A 20 28.30 -7.94 -19.66
N SER A 21 27.58 -8.79 -18.93
CA SER A 21 26.29 -8.43 -18.35
C SER A 21 26.52 -7.36 -17.29
N VAL A 22 26.22 -6.11 -17.64
CA VAL A 22 26.10 -5.05 -16.65
C VAL A 22 24.88 -5.39 -15.81
N SER A 23 25.11 -6.02 -14.65
CA SER A 23 24.07 -6.27 -13.66
C SER A 23 23.61 -4.91 -13.14
N ALA A 24 22.44 -4.44 -13.60
CA ALA A 24 21.77 -3.30 -13.00
C ALA A 24 21.47 -3.67 -11.55
N LYS A 25 22.12 -3.00 -10.59
CA LYS A 25 21.77 -3.12 -9.17
C LYS A 25 20.29 -2.77 -9.05
N ALA A 26 19.47 -3.75 -8.68
CA ALA A 26 18.10 -3.48 -8.25
C ALA A 26 18.20 -2.53 -7.05
N ASN A 27 17.70 -1.30 -7.18
CA ASN A 27 17.53 -0.42 -6.04
C ASN A 27 16.59 -1.16 -5.07
N GLY A 28 17.10 -1.51 -3.88
CA GLY A 28 16.32 -2.16 -2.83
C GLY A 28 15.08 -1.33 -2.49
N PHE A 29 13.99 -2.01 -2.12
CA PHE A 29 12.75 -1.35 -1.75
C PHE A 29 13.00 -0.43 -0.53
N SER A 30 12.81 0.88 -0.69
CA SER A 30 13.05 1.86 0.38
C SER A 30 11.92 2.89 0.45
N LEU A 31 11.53 3.21 1.68
CA LEU A 31 10.54 4.26 1.98
C LEU A 31 11.19 5.54 2.52
N LYS A 32 12.54 5.62 2.51
CA LYS A 32 13.27 6.82 2.93
C LYS A 32 12.93 8.02 2.04
N GLY A 33 12.70 9.17 2.64
CA GLY A 33 12.31 10.42 1.99
C GLY A 33 10.85 10.45 1.48
N THR A 34 10.08 9.38 1.67
CA THR A 34 8.69 9.30 1.21
C THR A 34 7.70 9.86 2.24
N MET A 35 6.44 10.05 1.83
CA MET A 35 5.35 10.44 2.73
C MET A 35 5.15 9.45 3.90
N TRP A 36 5.50 8.18 3.73
CA TRP A 36 5.45 7.18 4.80
C TRP A 36 6.44 7.48 5.92
N GLU A 37 7.67 7.86 5.56
CA GLU A 37 8.69 8.25 6.54
C GLU A 37 8.34 9.59 7.20
N ARG A 38 7.86 10.57 6.43
CA ARG A 38 7.40 11.85 6.99
C ARG A 38 6.27 11.67 7.99
N ALA A 39 5.25 10.89 7.64
CA ALA A 39 4.12 10.62 8.55
C ALA A 39 4.55 9.84 9.80
N SER A 40 5.47 8.88 9.65
CA SER A 40 6.08 8.18 10.78
C SER A 40 6.78 9.17 11.73
N MET A 41 7.70 9.98 11.22
CA MET A 41 8.48 10.92 12.04
C MET A 41 7.61 11.98 12.72
N ALA A 42 6.51 12.40 12.09
CA ALA A 42 5.57 13.37 12.63
C ALA A 42 4.61 12.80 13.69
N SER A 43 4.56 11.47 13.85
CA SER A 43 3.63 10.80 14.76
C SER A 43 4.25 10.50 16.12
N ALA A 44 3.46 10.61 17.18
CA ALA A 44 3.93 10.44 18.57
C ALA A 44 4.60 9.08 18.82
N CYS A 45 4.05 8.00 18.24
CA CYS A 45 4.57 6.65 18.40
C CYS A 45 5.65 6.27 17.37
N LYS A 46 5.96 7.15 16.40
CA LYS A 46 6.94 6.92 15.32
C LYS A 46 6.87 5.51 14.70
N PRO A 47 5.69 5.09 14.19
CA PRO A 47 5.51 3.73 13.69
C PRO A 47 6.44 3.48 12.50
N ASP A 48 6.93 2.24 12.32
CA ASP A 48 7.77 1.89 11.17
C ASP A 48 7.05 2.32 9.86
N PRO A 49 7.70 3.10 8.97
CA PRO A 49 7.12 3.48 7.68
C PRO A 49 6.64 2.27 6.86
N LEU A 50 7.33 1.13 7.00
CA LEU A 50 6.93 -0.12 6.35
C LEU A 50 5.63 -0.68 6.92
N LEU A 51 5.37 -0.51 8.22
CA LEU A 51 4.12 -0.91 8.85
C LEU A 51 2.95 -0.05 8.35
N LEU A 52 3.16 1.27 8.21
CA LEU A 52 2.15 2.16 7.62
C LEU A 52 1.83 1.77 6.17
N TYR A 53 2.84 1.47 5.37
CA TYR A 53 2.64 0.99 3.99
C TYR A 53 1.91 -0.37 3.95
N SER A 54 2.20 -1.26 4.92
CA SER A 54 1.54 -2.57 5.03
C SER A 54 0.06 -2.45 5.40
N LEU A 55 -0.29 -1.51 6.28
CA LEU A 55 -1.69 -1.14 6.56
C LEU A 55 -2.37 -0.68 5.29
N ALA A 56 -1.77 0.28 4.57
CA ALA A 56 -2.35 0.79 3.32
C ALA A 56 -2.55 -0.30 2.24
N LEU A 57 -1.65 -1.29 2.15
CA LEU A 57 -1.85 -2.44 1.28
C LEU A 57 -3.00 -3.34 1.73
N LYS A 58 -3.20 -3.52 3.04
CA LYS A 58 -4.37 -4.25 3.54
C LYS A 58 -5.67 -3.49 3.21
N GLU A 59 -5.64 -2.16 3.27
CA GLU A 59 -6.80 -1.29 3.10
C GLU A 59 -7.20 -1.08 1.63
N SER A 60 -6.26 -0.70 0.76
CA SER A 60 -6.60 -0.16 -0.57
C SER A 60 -5.79 -0.77 -1.71
N LYS A 61 -5.23 -1.97 -1.54
CA LYS A 61 -4.42 -2.61 -2.59
C LYS A 61 -5.16 -2.67 -3.93
N THR A 62 -4.45 -2.31 -4.98
CA THR A 62 -4.89 -2.49 -6.37
C THR A 62 -3.70 -2.83 -7.26
N SER A 63 -3.98 -3.21 -8.51
CA SER A 63 -2.95 -3.38 -9.54
C SER A 63 -2.32 -2.02 -9.88
N ALA A 64 -0.99 -1.94 -9.79
CA ALA A 64 -0.20 -0.77 -10.18
C ALA A 64 0.44 -0.94 -11.59
N GLY A 65 -0.03 -1.93 -12.37
CA GLY A 65 0.52 -2.28 -13.68
C GLY A 65 1.80 -3.12 -13.60
N LYS A 66 2.16 -3.77 -14.71
CA LYS A 66 3.35 -4.65 -14.82
C LYS A 66 3.44 -5.74 -13.74
N GLY A 67 2.29 -6.24 -13.27
CA GLY A 67 2.21 -7.25 -12.20
C GLY A 67 2.47 -6.70 -10.79
N MET A 68 2.65 -5.39 -10.62
CA MET A 68 2.88 -4.75 -9.33
C MET A 68 1.57 -4.48 -8.59
N ILE A 69 1.64 -4.46 -7.27
CA ILE A 69 0.53 -4.09 -6.38
C ILE A 69 0.96 -2.91 -5.52
N ALA A 70 0.09 -1.91 -5.38
CA ALA A 70 0.28 -0.76 -4.50
C ALA A 70 -1.04 -0.33 -3.85
N PRO A 71 -0.99 0.41 -2.73
CA PRO A 71 -2.17 1.07 -2.19
C PRO A 71 -2.72 2.10 -3.18
N HIS A 72 -4.04 2.16 -3.35
CA HIS A 72 -4.68 3.09 -4.28
C HIS A 72 -4.95 4.44 -3.61
N PRO A 73 -4.41 5.56 -4.14
CA PRO A 73 -4.43 6.85 -3.44
C PRO A 73 -5.85 7.39 -3.18
N PHE A 74 -6.78 7.12 -4.11
CA PHE A 74 -8.11 7.71 -4.10
C PHE A 74 -9.23 6.70 -3.89
N ALA A 75 -8.94 5.53 -3.31
CA ALA A 75 -9.95 4.49 -3.10
C ALA A 75 -11.12 5.02 -2.27
N LEU A 76 -12.35 4.72 -2.68
CA LEU A 76 -13.58 5.04 -1.95
C LEU A 76 -14.35 3.75 -1.72
N ARG A 77 -14.96 3.62 -0.56
CA ARG A 77 -15.83 2.49 -0.26
C ARG A 77 -16.92 2.88 0.71
N ASN A 78 -18.15 2.47 0.41
CA ASN A 78 -19.26 2.45 1.35
C ASN A 78 -20.07 1.17 1.10
N GLU A 79 -21.05 0.88 1.97
CA GLU A 79 -21.93 -0.29 1.77
C GLU A 79 -22.83 -0.14 0.52
N PRO A 80 -23.49 1.02 0.29
CA PRO A 80 -24.45 1.14 -0.81
C PRO A 80 -23.85 1.08 -2.23
N SER A 81 -22.72 1.76 -2.47
CA SER A 81 -22.07 1.86 -3.79
C SER A 81 -20.86 0.92 -3.94
N GLY A 82 -20.40 0.28 -2.87
CA GLY A 82 -19.24 -0.60 -2.90
C GLY A 82 -17.92 0.15 -3.13
N ALA A 83 -16.89 -0.58 -3.60
CA ALA A 83 -15.56 -0.02 -3.81
C ALA A 83 -15.42 0.67 -5.17
N LEU A 84 -14.76 1.83 -5.19
CA LEU A 84 -14.41 2.59 -6.39
C LEU A 84 -12.96 3.05 -6.33
N TYR A 85 -12.29 3.02 -7.48
CA TYR A 85 -10.86 3.35 -7.63
C TYR A 85 -10.67 4.40 -8.73
N PRO A 86 -10.94 5.69 -8.45
CA PRO A 86 -10.77 6.77 -9.43
C PRO A 86 -9.30 7.02 -9.76
N ASN A 87 -8.99 7.28 -11.03
CA ASN A 87 -7.59 7.47 -11.46
C ASN A 87 -6.99 8.81 -11.02
N THR A 88 -7.83 9.83 -10.80
CA THR A 88 -7.37 11.18 -10.46
C THR A 88 -8.05 11.72 -9.20
N TYR A 89 -7.39 12.69 -8.56
CA TYR A 89 -7.98 13.43 -7.45
C TYR A 89 -9.30 14.11 -7.84
N MET A 90 -9.38 14.66 -9.06
CA MET A 90 -10.58 15.36 -9.54
C MET A 90 -11.76 14.41 -9.69
N ASP A 91 -11.54 13.22 -10.25
CA ASP A 91 -12.57 12.19 -10.39
C ASP A 91 -13.08 11.73 -9.02
N ALA A 92 -12.14 11.47 -8.10
CA ALA A 92 -12.48 11.07 -6.74
C ALA A 92 -13.26 12.15 -5.99
N LYS A 93 -12.82 13.41 -6.09
CA LYS A 93 -13.49 14.55 -5.46
C LYS A 93 -14.90 14.76 -6.03
N ALA A 94 -15.09 14.56 -7.32
CA ALA A 94 -16.39 14.72 -7.98
C ALA A 94 -17.45 13.74 -7.45
N VAL A 95 -17.03 12.52 -7.07
CA VAL A 95 -17.95 11.47 -6.58
C VAL A 95 -17.99 11.34 -5.06
N LEU A 96 -17.01 11.87 -4.33
CA LEU A 96 -16.90 11.75 -2.87
C LEU A 96 -18.15 12.25 -2.13
N GLY A 97 -18.72 13.38 -2.57
CA GLY A 97 -19.92 13.94 -1.96
C GLY A 97 -21.12 13.00 -2.03
N LYS A 98 -21.26 12.26 -3.15
CA LYS A 98 -22.30 11.24 -3.33
C LYS A 98 -22.10 10.08 -2.34
N TYR A 99 -20.88 9.54 -2.25
CA TYR A 99 -20.56 8.44 -1.34
C TYR A 99 -20.93 8.76 0.13
N ILE A 100 -20.53 9.95 0.60
CA ILE A 100 -20.82 10.40 1.96
C ILE A 100 -22.31 10.67 2.18
N ALA A 101 -23.01 11.18 1.18
CA ALA A 101 -24.45 11.43 1.26
C ALA A 101 -25.27 10.14 1.29
N GLU A 102 -24.79 9.08 0.63
CA GLU A 102 -25.38 7.73 0.70
C GLU A 102 -25.15 7.09 2.07
N ASP A 103 -23.91 7.15 2.58
CA ASP A 103 -23.57 6.63 3.90
C ASP A 103 -22.33 7.34 4.48
N ILE A 104 -22.47 7.90 5.69
CA ILE A 104 -21.37 8.53 6.40
C ILE A 104 -20.30 7.53 6.85
N LEU A 105 -20.60 6.22 6.87
CA LEU A 105 -19.62 5.12 7.02
C LEU A 105 -18.83 4.89 5.72
N THR A 106 -18.41 5.97 5.06
CA THR A 106 -17.57 5.94 3.86
C THR A 106 -16.09 5.90 4.24
N ASP A 107 -15.35 4.94 3.70
CA ASP A 107 -13.89 4.85 3.77
C ASP A 107 -13.24 5.64 2.63
N ILE A 108 -12.27 6.49 2.95
CA ILE A 108 -11.69 7.46 2.02
C ILE A 108 -10.17 7.29 1.92
N GLY A 109 -9.67 7.19 0.70
CA GLY A 109 -8.26 7.34 0.32
C GLY A 109 -7.38 6.13 0.64
N ILE A 110 -6.07 6.37 0.55
CA ILE A 110 -5.01 5.33 0.54
C ILE A 110 -4.98 4.44 1.79
N MET A 111 -5.37 4.95 2.96
CA MET A 111 -5.47 4.17 4.20
C MET A 111 -6.92 3.92 4.63
N GLN A 112 -7.90 4.10 3.73
CA GLN A 112 -9.33 3.86 3.95
C GLN A 112 -9.83 4.47 5.27
N ILE A 113 -9.60 5.77 5.45
CA ILE A 113 -10.00 6.49 6.66
C ILE A 113 -11.53 6.60 6.67
N ASN A 114 -12.17 5.92 7.61
CA ASN A 114 -13.62 5.96 7.75
C ASN A 114 -14.11 7.34 8.23
N TYR A 115 -14.96 7.98 7.42
CA TYR A 115 -15.41 9.36 7.61
C TYR A 115 -16.25 9.53 8.88
N ARG A 116 -17.13 8.58 9.21
CA ARG A 116 -17.97 8.61 10.42
C ARG A 116 -17.16 8.75 11.70
N TRP A 117 -16.00 8.10 11.76
CA TRP A 117 -15.18 8.00 12.96
C TRP A 117 -14.05 9.03 12.99
N ASN A 118 -13.51 9.40 11.84
CA ASN A 118 -12.28 10.18 11.73
C ASN A 118 -12.39 11.44 10.86
N GLY A 119 -13.58 11.74 10.33
CA GLY A 119 -13.81 12.91 9.48
C GLY A 119 -13.52 14.25 10.17
N ASN A 120 -13.64 14.31 11.49
CA ASN A 120 -13.33 15.50 12.30
C ASN A 120 -11.83 15.86 12.34
N ARG A 121 -10.94 14.99 11.84
CA ARG A 121 -9.48 15.23 11.80
C ARG A 121 -9.06 16.14 10.64
N VAL A 122 -9.98 16.47 9.74
CA VAL A 122 -9.77 17.35 8.59
C VAL A 122 -10.89 18.38 8.50
N ALA A 123 -10.59 19.55 7.93
CA ALA A 123 -11.60 20.59 7.78
C ALA A 123 -12.68 20.25 6.73
N ARG A 124 -12.32 19.42 5.74
CA ARG A 124 -13.20 18.99 4.65
C ARG A 124 -12.88 17.55 4.22
N PRO A 125 -13.87 16.74 3.85
CA PRO A 125 -13.67 15.32 3.54
C PRO A 125 -12.69 15.07 2.39
N GLU A 126 -12.64 15.93 1.37
CA GLU A 126 -11.71 15.77 0.25
C GLU A 126 -10.24 15.92 0.62
N PHE A 127 -9.92 16.42 1.81
CA PHE A 127 -8.54 16.39 2.30
C PHE A 127 -8.07 14.96 2.61
N LEU A 128 -8.98 14.03 2.85
CA LEU A 128 -8.64 12.60 2.96
C LEU A 128 -8.35 11.97 1.59
N LEU A 129 -8.57 12.65 0.46
CA LEU A 129 -8.10 12.19 -0.85
C LEU A 129 -6.65 12.58 -1.14
N ASP A 130 -6.05 13.48 -0.34
CA ASP A 130 -4.61 13.76 -0.40
C ASP A 130 -3.86 12.62 0.31
N PRO A 131 -2.97 11.87 -0.37
CA PRO A 131 -2.29 10.73 0.23
C PRO A 131 -1.44 11.10 1.45
N GLU A 132 -0.79 12.26 1.46
CA GLU A 132 0.07 12.66 2.58
C GLU A 132 -0.77 13.03 3.82
N VAL A 133 -1.88 13.73 3.63
CA VAL A 133 -2.86 14.00 4.69
C VAL A 133 -3.47 12.70 5.21
N ASN A 134 -3.89 11.81 4.30
CA ASN A 134 -4.52 10.54 4.64
C ASN A 134 -3.58 9.65 5.46
N ILE A 135 -2.31 9.54 5.05
CA ILE A 135 -1.31 8.75 5.77
C ILE A 135 -1.00 9.32 7.14
N ARG A 136 -0.90 10.66 7.25
CA ARG A 136 -0.73 11.32 8.55
C ARG A 136 -1.91 11.01 9.49
N VAL A 137 -3.14 11.06 8.99
CA VAL A 137 -4.34 10.71 9.77
C VAL A 137 -4.33 9.23 10.16
N GLY A 138 -3.99 8.32 9.24
CA GLY A 138 -3.85 6.89 9.53
C GLY A 138 -2.78 6.63 10.60
N ALA A 139 -1.63 7.29 10.54
CA ALA A 139 -0.58 7.17 11.55
C ALA A 139 -1.04 7.64 12.94
N GLN A 140 -1.85 8.70 13.02
CA GLN A 140 -2.46 9.15 14.29
C GLN A 140 -3.40 8.09 14.87
N ILE A 141 -4.27 7.49 14.04
CA ILE A 141 -5.18 6.42 14.45
C ILE A 141 -4.39 5.20 14.94
N LEU A 142 -3.30 4.83 14.27
CA LEU A 142 -2.44 3.74 14.72
C LEU A 142 -1.81 4.06 16.08
N CYS A 143 -1.26 5.27 16.26
CA CYS A 143 -0.63 5.65 17.52
C CYS A 143 -1.60 5.68 18.71
N GLU A 144 -2.81 6.14 18.50
CA GLU A 144 -3.87 6.07 19.53
C GLU A 144 -4.21 4.62 19.89
N SER A 145 -4.25 3.73 18.90
CA SER A 145 -4.50 2.31 19.13
C SER A 145 -3.35 1.65 19.91
N ILE A 146 -2.10 1.98 19.57
CA ILE A 146 -0.91 1.55 20.31
C ILE A 146 -0.95 2.07 21.76
N ALA A 147 -1.35 3.32 21.97
CA ALA A 147 -1.48 3.88 23.31
C ALA A 147 -2.56 3.17 24.15
N GLN A 148 -3.63 2.69 23.51
CA GLN A 148 -4.67 1.91 24.18
C GLN A 148 -4.22 0.48 24.54
N TYR A 149 -3.36 -0.12 23.71
CA TYR A 149 -2.89 -1.50 23.88
C TYR A 149 -1.35 -1.60 23.91
N PRO A 150 -0.67 -0.97 24.88
CA PRO A 150 0.79 -0.82 24.86
C PRO A 150 1.57 -2.14 25.03
N VAL A 151 0.91 -3.20 25.50
CA VAL A 151 1.50 -4.52 25.76
C VAL A 151 1.07 -5.59 24.76
N ASP A 152 -0.07 -5.40 24.07
CA ASP A 152 -0.59 -6.35 23.09
C ASP A 152 -0.46 -5.75 21.69
N MET A 153 0.69 -5.96 21.07
CA MET A 153 1.00 -5.41 19.75
C MET A 153 0.05 -5.89 18.65
N GLN A 154 -0.50 -7.10 18.77
CA GLN A 154 -1.45 -7.60 17.80
C GLN A 154 -2.76 -6.83 17.91
N LEU A 155 -3.27 -6.62 19.13
CA LEU A 155 -4.46 -5.82 19.36
C LEU A 155 -4.22 -4.32 19.07
N ALA A 156 -3.02 -3.81 19.34
CA ALA A 156 -2.61 -2.44 18.98
C ALA A 156 -2.68 -2.19 17.47
N ILE A 157 -2.14 -3.11 16.65
CA ILE A 157 -2.23 -3.02 15.19
C ILE A 157 -3.69 -3.25 14.74
N GLY A 158 -4.37 -4.22 15.36
CA GLY A 158 -5.77 -4.57 15.06
C GLY A 158 -6.76 -3.44 15.33
N GLY A 159 -6.48 -2.64 16.35
CA GLY A 159 -7.28 -1.46 16.71
C GLY A 159 -7.19 -0.31 15.71
N TYR A 160 -6.36 -0.42 14.66
CA TYR A 160 -6.51 0.41 13.46
C TYR A 160 -7.84 0.12 12.75
N HIS A 161 -8.21 -1.16 12.63
CA HIS A 161 -9.45 -1.60 11.98
C HIS A 161 -10.67 -1.48 12.91
N THR A 162 -10.53 -1.92 14.16
CA THR A 162 -11.62 -1.82 15.15
C THR A 162 -11.09 -1.86 16.57
N ARG A 163 -11.48 -0.87 17.38
CA ARG A 163 -11.22 -0.83 18.83
C ARG A 163 -12.40 -1.33 19.66
N ASN A 164 -13.45 -1.86 19.02
CA ASN A 164 -14.61 -2.41 19.71
C ASN A 164 -14.23 -3.75 20.36
N PRO A 165 -14.31 -3.89 21.70
CA PRO A 165 -13.94 -5.14 22.39
C PRO A 165 -14.78 -6.35 21.95
N LYS A 166 -16.02 -6.13 21.51
CA LYS A 166 -16.88 -7.21 20.98
C LYS A 166 -16.39 -7.77 19.64
N ARG A 167 -15.44 -7.08 18.98
CA ARG A 167 -14.84 -7.44 17.68
C ARG A 167 -13.34 -7.71 17.81
N GLU A 168 -12.89 -8.17 18.97
CA GLU A 168 -11.46 -8.44 19.21
C GLU A 168 -10.88 -9.45 18.23
N LEU A 169 -11.62 -10.51 17.90
CA LEU A 169 -11.18 -11.52 16.93
C LEU A 169 -10.94 -10.90 15.55
N ASP A 170 -11.84 -10.04 15.07
CA ASP A 170 -11.68 -9.29 13.82
C ASP A 170 -10.42 -8.42 13.84
N ALA A 171 -10.17 -7.73 14.96
CA ALA A 171 -8.97 -6.90 15.12
C ALA A 171 -7.69 -7.75 15.04
N ARG A 172 -7.66 -8.91 15.72
CA ARG A 172 -6.50 -9.81 15.72
C ARG A 172 -6.27 -10.46 14.36
N GLU A 173 -7.33 -10.82 13.65
CA GLU A 173 -7.24 -11.34 12.28
C GLU A 173 -6.72 -10.27 11.31
N TYR A 174 -7.25 -9.05 11.41
CA TYR A 174 -6.75 -7.90 10.65
C TYR A 174 -5.25 -7.68 10.88
N ALA A 175 -4.82 -7.65 12.14
CA ALA A 175 -3.41 -7.49 12.49
C ALA A 175 -2.52 -8.60 11.94
N SER A 176 -2.98 -9.86 12.00
CA SER A 176 -2.27 -11.01 11.44
C SER A 176 -2.00 -10.84 9.94
N ASN A 177 -3.00 -10.34 9.19
CA ASN A 177 -2.87 -10.05 7.77
C ASN A 177 -1.85 -8.93 7.50
N VAL A 178 -1.92 -7.83 8.27
CA VAL A 178 -0.97 -6.71 8.15
C VAL A 178 0.45 -7.16 8.45
N LEU A 179 0.66 -7.94 9.51
CA LEU A 179 1.98 -8.44 9.89
C LEU A 179 2.55 -9.41 8.85
N SER A 180 1.71 -10.19 8.17
CA SER A 180 2.12 -11.05 7.06
C SER A 180 2.64 -10.23 5.86
N ILE A 181 1.94 -9.14 5.51
CA ILE A 181 2.37 -8.19 4.49
C ILE A 181 3.70 -7.55 4.90
N TRP A 182 3.78 -7.03 6.13
CA TRP A 182 4.96 -6.35 6.65
C TRP A 182 6.21 -7.24 6.62
N ARG A 183 6.12 -8.49 7.11
CA ARG A 183 7.21 -9.48 7.05
C ARG A 183 7.62 -9.80 5.62
N SER A 184 6.67 -9.82 4.68
CA SER A 184 6.98 -10.07 3.27
C SER A 184 7.75 -8.92 2.65
N LEU A 185 7.37 -7.68 2.94
CA LEU A 185 8.07 -6.50 2.44
C LEU A 185 9.44 -6.29 3.09
N GLN A 186 9.63 -6.71 4.34
CA GLN A 186 10.95 -6.67 5.00
C GLN A 186 12.00 -7.49 4.24
N ARG A 187 11.58 -8.57 3.56
CA ARG A 187 12.47 -9.40 2.72
C ARG A 187 12.84 -8.75 1.38
N LEU A 188 12.20 -7.63 1.02
CA LEU A 188 12.47 -6.88 -0.22
C LEU A 188 13.36 -5.65 0.01
N LYS A 189 13.61 -5.27 1.28
CA LYS A 189 14.58 -4.25 1.65
C LYS A 189 15.99 -4.77 1.43
#